data_AF-A0A1Q2CKG0-F1
#
_entry.id   AF-A0A1Q2CKG0-F1
#
_cell.length_a   1.000
_cell.length_b   1.000
_cell.length_c   1.000
_cell.angle_alpha   90.00
_cell.angle_beta   90.00
_cell.angle_gamma   90.00
#
_symmetry.space_group_name_H-M   'P 1'
#
loop_
_entity.id
_entity.type
_entity.pdbx_description
1 polymer ?
#
loop_
_entity_poly.entity_id
_entity_poly.type
_entity_poly.pdbx_seq_one_letter_code
_entity_poly.pdbx_strand_id
1 'polypeptide(L)'
;MPEGHVIHRLADAVTDTFADRSVAVSSPQGRFDVSSLVGVPIERGEAVGKHLFIDFADGQVVHIHLGLIGKFHFEPHAEPWGEVRLRITDGVTDADLRGPQWCRIITTPRRTRWSPPAGPTRSAPTRTRTGATRGCDAPASRSPRC
;
A
#
# COMPACT_ATOMS: atom_id res chain seq x y z
N MET A 1 7.16 -11.10 -1.97
CA MET A 1 6.45 -10.91 -0.68
C MET A 1 5.16 -10.14 -0.96
N PRO A 2 3.98 -10.65 -0.58
CA PRO A 2 2.71 -10.14 -1.12
C PRO A 2 2.08 -8.94 -0.36
N GLU A 3 2.70 -8.37 0.67
CA GLU A 3 2.04 -7.32 1.49
C GLU A 3 1.97 -5.94 0.81
N GLY A 4 3.01 -5.53 0.09
CA GLY A 4 3.01 -4.23 -0.62
C GLY A 4 1.93 -4.17 -1.71
N HIS A 5 1.59 -5.32 -2.30
CA HIS A 5 0.62 -5.41 -3.40
C HIS A 5 -0.78 -4.92 -2.99
N VAL A 6 -1.15 -5.02 -1.70
CA VAL A 6 -2.48 -4.56 -1.26
C VAL A 6 -2.58 -3.04 -1.33
N ILE A 7 -1.60 -2.32 -0.77
CA ILE A 7 -1.62 -0.84 -0.77
C ILE A 7 -1.51 -0.29 -2.20
N HIS A 8 -0.66 -0.90 -3.03
CA HIS A 8 -0.57 -0.56 -4.45
C HIS A 8 -1.91 -0.77 -5.17
N ARG A 9 -2.56 -1.92 -5.00
CA ARG A 9 -3.89 -2.18 -5.58
C ARG A 9 -4.95 -1.20 -5.09
N LEU A 10 -4.89 -0.78 -3.82
CA LEU A 10 -5.81 0.22 -3.28
C LEU A 10 -5.56 1.60 -3.89
N ALA A 11 -4.30 1.99 -4.10
CA ALA A 11 -3.96 3.24 -4.76
C ALA A 11 -4.44 3.26 -6.23
N ASP A 12 -4.23 2.16 -6.95
CA ASP A 12 -4.72 2.00 -8.32
C ASP A 12 -6.25 2.06 -8.33
N ALA A 13 -6.92 1.32 -7.44
CA ALA A 13 -8.38 1.31 -7.34
C ALA A 13 -8.97 2.70 -6.99
N VAL A 14 -8.32 3.50 -6.13
CA VAL A 14 -8.73 4.88 -5.88
C VAL A 14 -8.68 5.69 -7.18
N THR A 15 -7.57 5.59 -7.90
CA THR A 15 -7.36 6.33 -9.14
C THR A 15 -8.40 5.93 -10.19
N ASP A 16 -8.53 4.64 -10.46
CA ASP A 16 -9.43 4.11 -11.48
C ASP A 16 -10.92 4.42 -11.17
N THR A 17 -11.27 4.46 -9.89
CA THR A 17 -12.67 4.68 -9.47
C THR A 17 -13.03 6.16 -9.39
N PHE A 18 -12.14 7.01 -8.88
CA PHE A 18 -12.50 8.37 -8.45
C PHE A 18 -11.73 9.51 -9.13
N ALA A 19 -10.61 9.24 -9.80
CA ALA A 19 -9.83 10.30 -10.42
C ALA A 19 -10.68 11.07 -11.46
N ASP A 20 -10.56 12.41 -11.42
CA ASP A 20 -11.29 13.33 -12.32
C ASP A 20 -12.83 13.22 -12.25
N ARG A 21 -13.38 12.58 -11.20
CA ARG A 21 -14.82 12.49 -10.96
C ARG A 21 -15.26 13.40 -9.82
N SER A 22 -16.54 13.78 -9.86
CA SER A 22 -17.17 14.44 -8.73
C SER A 22 -17.37 13.43 -7.61
N VAL A 23 -16.71 13.64 -6.47
CA VAL A 23 -16.84 12.79 -5.29
C VAL A 23 -17.28 13.58 -4.06
N ALA A 24 -18.04 12.93 -3.19
CA ALA A 24 -18.31 13.39 -1.84
C ALA A 24 -17.38 12.68 -0.85
N VAL A 25 -16.83 13.44 0.08
CA VAL A 25 -15.96 12.93 1.15
C VAL A 25 -16.65 13.17 2.50
N SER A 26 -16.76 12.13 3.32
CA SER A 26 -17.43 12.19 4.62
C SER A 26 -16.69 11.40 5.70
N SER A 27 -16.97 11.69 6.97
CA SER A 27 -16.54 10.87 8.12
C SER A 27 -17.78 10.47 8.93
N PRO A 28 -18.45 9.35 8.58
CA PRO A 28 -19.67 8.92 9.28
C PRO A 28 -19.48 8.73 10.80
N GLN A 29 -18.31 8.25 11.23
CA GLN A 29 -17.97 8.13 12.66
C GLN A 29 -17.64 9.48 13.32
N GLY A 30 -17.44 10.56 12.55
CA GLY A 30 -17.10 11.89 13.06
C GLY A 30 -15.71 11.99 13.68
N ARG A 31 -14.80 11.06 13.36
CA ARG A 31 -13.44 10.99 13.93
C ARG A 31 -12.35 11.57 13.03
N PHE A 32 -12.72 12.09 11.87
CA PHE A 32 -11.82 12.67 10.88
C PHE A 32 -12.49 13.91 10.28
N ASP A 33 -11.85 15.07 10.43
CA ASP A 33 -12.33 16.31 9.82
C ASP A 33 -12.01 16.29 8.32
N VAL A 34 -13.08 16.33 7.51
CA VAL A 34 -13.02 16.29 6.05
C VAL A 34 -13.48 17.59 5.42
N SER A 35 -13.79 18.62 6.23
CA SER A 35 -14.40 19.87 5.76
C SER A 35 -13.62 20.54 4.63
N SER A 36 -12.29 20.47 4.66
CA SER A 36 -11.42 21.00 3.61
C SER A 36 -11.45 20.20 2.30
N LEU A 37 -11.84 18.93 2.33
CA LEU A 37 -11.84 18.03 1.17
C LEU A 37 -13.17 18.05 0.41
N VAL A 38 -14.20 18.69 0.95
CA VAL A 38 -15.54 18.68 0.36
C VAL A 38 -15.54 19.43 -0.97
N GLY A 39 -15.95 18.74 -2.04
CA GLY A 39 -16.02 19.31 -3.38
C GLY A 39 -14.67 19.42 -4.09
N VAL A 40 -13.58 18.94 -3.47
CA VAL A 40 -12.26 18.91 -4.10
C VAL A 40 -12.10 17.61 -4.87
N PRO A 41 -11.78 17.64 -6.18
CA PRO A 41 -11.54 16.41 -6.95
C PRO A 41 -10.33 15.63 -6.44
N ILE A 42 -10.42 14.31 -6.52
CA ILE A 42 -9.28 13.41 -6.34
C ILE A 42 -8.51 13.36 -7.67
N GLU A 43 -7.19 13.52 -7.61
CA GLU A 43 -6.30 13.39 -8.77
C GLU A 43 -5.81 11.96 -8.92
N ARG A 44 -5.33 11.34 -7.84
CA ARG A 44 -4.80 9.97 -7.84
C ARG A 44 -4.66 9.37 -6.45
N GLY A 45 -4.63 8.05 -6.40
CA GLY A 45 -4.06 7.30 -5.29
C GLY A 45 -2.58 7.01 -5.53
N GLU A 46 -1.78 7.01 -4.47
CA GLU A 46 -0.37 6.58 -4.53
C GLU A 46 0.00 5.73 -3.32
N ALA A 47 0.81 4.71 -3.56
CA ALA A 47 1.29 3.78 -2.56
C ALA A 47 2.79 3.95 -2.35
N VAL A 48 3.21 4.15 -1.11
CA VAL A 48 4.64 4.19 -0.74
C VAL A 48 4.86 3.33 0.50
N GLY A 49 5.51 2.18 0.30
CA GLY A 49 5.69 1.19 1.37
C GLY A 49 4.35 0.66 1.88
N LYS A 50 4.04 0.90 3.17
CA LYS A 50 2.79 0.49 3.81
C LYS A 50 1.74 1.62 3.90
N HIS A 51 1.95 2.71 3.17
CA HIS A 51 1.14 3.92 3.26
C HIS A 51 0.40 4.18 1.95
N LEU A 52 -0.88 4.50 2.09
CA LEU A 52 -1.75 4.96 1.01
C LEU A 52 -1.88 6.48 1.10
N PHE A 53 -1.74 7.14 -0.03
CA PHE A 53 -1.95 8.57 -0.22
C PHE A 53 -3.07 8.76 -1.23
N ILE A 54 -3.96 9.71 -0.97
CA ILE A 54 -5.00 10.14 -1.92
C ILE A 54 -4.76 11.63 -2.14
N ASP A 55 -4.29 11.97 -3.34
CA ASP A 55 -3.97 13.33 -3.74
C ASP A 55 -5.25 14.03 -4.23
N PHE A 56 -5.50 15.23 -3.72
CA PHE A 56 -6.59 16.11 -4.12
C PHE A 56 -6.04 17.27 -4.97
N ALA A 57 -6.88 17.80 -5.87
CA ALA A 57 -6.48 18.79 -6.87
C ALA A 57 -6.02 20.15 -6.29
N ASP A 58 -6.33 20.43 -5.03
CA ASP A 58 -5.91 21.64 -4.32
C ASP A 58 -4.57 21.47 -3.56
N GLY A 59 -3.92 20.31 -3.71
CA GLY A 59 -2.66 19.99 -3.04
C GLY A 59 -2.83 19.47 -1.60
N GLN A 60 -4.06 19.21 -1.15
CA GLN A 60 -4.28 18.39 0.03
C GLN A 60 -4.08 16.90 -0.28
N VAL A 61 -3.63 16.15 0.72
CA VAL A 61 -3.38 14.72 0.60
C VAL A 61 -3.93 14.01 1.82
N VAL A 62 -4.77 13.01 1.62
CA VAL A 62 -5.18 12.10 2.69
C VAL A 62 -4.12 11.00 2.82
N HIS A 63 -3.47 10.94 3.98
CA HIS A 63 -2.45 9.95 4.30
C HIS A 63 -3.00 8.89 5.25
N ILE A 64 -3.01 7.63 4.78
CA ILE A 64 -3.57 6.47 5.47
C ILE A 64 -2.46 5.45 5.73
N HIS A 65 -2.46 4.92 6.95
CA HIS A 65 -1.74 3.70 7.31
C HIS A 65 -2.72 2.73 7.94
N LEU A 66 -2.98 1.62 7.25
CA LEU A 66 -3.96 0.63 7.69
C LEU A 66 -3.54 -0.07 8.99
N GLY A 67 -2.24 -0.29 9.18
CA GLY A 67 -1.77 -1.11 10.30
C GLY A 67 -2.24 -2.56 10.18
N LEU A 68 -2.42 -3.24 11.31
CA LEU A 68 -2.74 -4.68 11.33
C LEU A 68 -4.21 -4.98 11.00
N ILE A 69 -5.13 -4.12 11.43
CA ILE A 69 -6.58 -4.37 11.35
C ILE A 69 -7.31 -3.43 10.40
N GLY A 70 -6.65 -2.38 9.92
CA GLY A 70 -7.26 -1.38 9.07
C GLY A 70 -7.66 -1.95 7.72
N LYS A 71 -8.81 -1.50 7.22
CA LYS A 71 -9.38 -1.93 5.96
C LYS A 71 -9.84 -0.71 5.16
N PHE A 72 -9.63 -0.77 3.86
CA PHE A 72 -10.15 0.20 2.91
C PHE A 72 -10.81 -0.57 1.77
N HIS A 73 -12.14 -0.56 1.71
CA HIS A 73 -12.93 -1.41 0.84
C HIS A 73 -13.78 -0.59 -0.11
N PHE A 74 -13.94 -1.08 -1.33
CA PHE A 74 -14.80 -0.52 -2.36
C PHE A 74 -16.06 -1.38 -2.46
N GLU A 75 -17.22 -0.74 -2.33
CA GLU A 75 -18.53 -1.40 -2.30
C GLU A 75 -19.53 -0.55 -3.12
N PRO A 76 -20.62 -1.12 -3.67
CA PRO A 76 -21.68 -0.32 -4.27
C PRO A 76 -22.25 0.70 -3.28
N HIS A 77 -22.71 1.84 -3.78
CA HIS A 77 -23.25 2.91 -2.95
C HIS A 77 -24.41 2.42 -2.05
N ALA A 78 -24.26 2.59 -0.75
CA ALA A 78 -25.23 2.17 0.27
C ALA A 78 -25.08 3.00 1.54
N GLU A 79 -26.03 2.92 2.48
CA GLU A 79 -25.89 3.56 3.79
C GLU A 79 -24.62 3.07 4.54
N PRO A 80 -23.84 3.98 5.17
CA PRO A 80 -22.64 3.57 5.88
C PRO A 80 -22.95 2.61 7.01
N TRP A 81 -22.23 1.49 7.05
CA TRP A 81 -22.37 0.49 8.09
C TRP A 81 -21.09 0.40 8.95
N GLY A 82 -21.28 0.30 10.26
CA GLY A 82 -20.20 0.21 11.25
C GLY A 82 -19.38 1.50 11.42
N GLU A 83 -18.17 1.36 11.95
CA GLU A 83 -17.30 2.49 12.27
C GLU A 83 -16.48 2.98 11.08
N VAL A 84 -17.12 3.72 10.17
CA VAL A 84 -16.45 4.31 8.99
C VAL A 84 -15.75 5.61 9.37
N ARG A 85 -14.41 5.60 9.32
CA ARG A 85 -13.59 6.77 9.64
C ARG A 85 -13.51 7.78 8.50
N LEU A 86 -13.46 7.31 7.26
CA LEU A 86 -13.47 8.11 6.04
C LEU A 86 -14.26 7.34 4.98
N ARG A 87 -15.17 8.04 4.29
CA ARG A 87 -15.87 7.54 3.11
C ARG A 87 -15.62 8.48 1.94
N ILE A 88 -15.31 7.93 0.79
CA ILE A 88 -15.29 8.62 -0.51
C ILE A 88 -16.37 7.98 -1.37
N THR A 89 -17.20 8.78 -2.05
CA THR A 89 -18.28 8.24 -2.90
C THR A 89 -18.48 9.09 -4.14
N ASP A 90 -18.75 8.45 -5.28
CA ASP A 90 -19.24 9.10 -6.51
C ASP A 90 -20.77 8.92 -6.69
N GLY A 91 -21.47 8.40 -5.66
CA GLY A 91 -22.89 8.06 -5.70
C GLY A 91 -23.20 6.70 -6.35
N VAL A 92 -22.19 6.00 -6.88
CA VAL A 92 -22.30 4.65 -7.45
C VAL A 92 -21.44 3.67 -6.67
N THR A 93 -20.24 4.08 -6.28
CA THR A 93 -19.26 3.31 -5.52
C THR A 93 -18.85 4.07 -4.27
N ASP A 94 -18.85 3.39 -3.13
CA ASP A 94 -18.32 3.87 -1.87
C ASP A 94 -16.96 3.23 -1.58
N ALA A 95 -16.01 4.03 -1.11
CA ALA A 95 -14.76 3.55 -0.54
C ALA A 95 -14.68 3.90 0.94
N ASP A 96 -14.75 2.87 1.79
CA ASP A 96 -14.85 3.01 3.25
C ASP A 96 -13.58 2.59 3.97
N LEU A 97 -13.04 3.52 4.76
CA LEU A 97 -11.90 3.30 5.64
C LEU A 97 -12.38 2.97 7.05
N ARG A 98 -11.97 1.80 7.56
CA ARG A 98 -12.30 1.32 8.91
C ARG A 98 -11.03 0.91 9.66
N GLY A 99 -10.97 1.26 10.95
CA GLY A 99 -9.88 0.87 11.86
C GLY A 99 -8.43 1.16 11.43
N PRO A 100 -8.11 2.27 10.72
CA PRO A 100 -6.72 2.55 10.36
C PRO A 100 -5.88 2.84 11.62
N GLN A 101 -4.59 2.53 11.57
CA GLN A 101 -3.66 2.98 12.62
C GLN A 101 -3.57 4.52 12.64
N TRP A 102 -3.62 5.17 11.47
CA TRP A 102 -3.83 6.61 11.37
C TRP A 102 -4.39 7.03 10.01
N CYS A 103 -5.11 8.16 10.03
CA CYS A 103 -5.67 8.85 8.87
C CYS A 103 -5.55 10.37 9.13
N ARG A 104 -4.85 11.09 8.25
CA ARG A 104 -4.53 12.52 8.41
C ARG A 104 -4.58 13.24 7.07
N ILE A 105 -4.89 14.52 7.10
CA ILE A 105 -4.70 15.42 5.95
C ILE A 105 -3.31 16.05 6.08
N ILE A 106 -2.53 16.01 5.01
CA ILE A 106 -1.25 16.70 4.85
C ILE A 106 -1.29 17.55 3.57
N THR A 107 -0.30 18.41 3.35
CA THR A 107 -0.16 19.18 2.12
C THR A 107 1.04 18.70 1.31
N THR A 108 0.96 18.75 -0.02
CA THR A 108 2.00 18.30 -0.95
C THR A 108 3.42 18.82 -0.68
N PRO A 109 3.68 20.10 -0.33
CA PRO A 109 5.04 20.54 0.04
C PRO A 109 5.62 19.83 1.27
N ARG A 110 4.77 19.20 2.08
CA ARG A 110 5.18 18.37 3.24
C ARG A 110 5.50 16.92 2.85
N ARG A 111 5.04 16.47 1.67
CA ARG A 111 5.20 15.10 1.16
C ARG A 111 6.60 14.82 0.65
N THR A 112 7.27 15.81 0.04
CA THR A 112 8.67 15.71 -0.44
C THR A 112 9.69 15.35 0.64
N ARG A 113 9.33 15.46 1.93
CA ARG A 113 10.19 15.10 3.08
C ARG A 113 9.89 13.72 3.66
N TRP A 114 8.77 13.08 3.31
CA TRP A 114 8.41 11.80 3.90
C TRP A 114 9.09 10.65 3.16
N SER A 115 10.20 10.19 3.70
CA SER A 115 10.79 8.88 3.38
C SER A 115 10.30 7.88 4.43
N PRO A 116 9.91 6.65 4.04
CA PRO A 116 9.65 5.61 5.04
C PRO A 116 10.93 5.40 5.87
N PRO A 117 10.82 5.07 7.17
CA PRO A 117 11.99 4.61 7.92
C PRO A 117 12.58 3.41 7.18
N ALA A 118 13.90 3.43 6.95
CA ALA A 118 14.61 2.31 6.35
C ALA A 118 14.36 1.08 7.22
N GLY A 119 13.48 0.19 6.77
CA GLY A 119 13.31 -1.12 7.40
C GLY A 119 14.67 -1.82 7.40
N PRO A 120 15.04 -2.55 8.46
CA PRO A 120 16.30 -3.26 8.49
C PRO A 120 16.35 -4.23 7.30
N THR A 121 17.28 -3.99 6.39
CA THR A 121 17.55 -4.87 5.27
C THR A 121 17.88 -6.23 5.85
N ARG A 122 17.04 -7.24 5.60
CA ARG A 122 17.35 -8.62 5.96
C ARG A 122 18.43 -9.07 5.00
N SER A 123 19.69 -8.86 5.38
CA SER A 123 20.84 -9.41 4.66
C SER A 123 20.60 -10.90 4.48
N ALA A 124 20.50 -11.35 3.23
CA ALA A 124 20.47 -12.76 2.92
C ALA A 124 21.72 -13.40 3.56
N PRO A 125 21.61 -14.58 4.19
CA PRO A 125 22.80 -15.25 4.69
C PRO A 125 23.69 -15.60 3.49
N THR A 126 24.87 -15.00 3.43
CA THR A 126 25.96 -15.47 2.60
C THR A 126 26.20 -16.93 2.97
N ARG A 127 25.84 -17.84 2.07
CA ARG A 127 26.09 -19.27 2.22
C ARG A 127 27.60 -19.47 2.13
N THR A 128 28.30 -19.45 3.26
CA THR A 128 29.69 -19.89 3.36
C THR A 128 29.73 -21.38 3.05
N ARG A 129 30.25 -21.71 1.87
CA ARG A 129 30.49 -23.10 1.45
C ARG A 129 31.84 -23.54 2.04
N THR A 130 31.84 -24.00 3.29
CA THR A 130 33.00 -24.70 3.88
C THR A 130 32.96 -26.15 3.43
N GLY A 131 34.05 -26.60 2.80
CA GLY A 131 34.16 -27.89 2.14
C GLY A 131 34.55 -29.06 3.05
N ALA A 132 34.43 -30.27 2.48
CA ALA A 132 35.10 -31.54 2.78
C ALA A 132 34.29 -32.63 2.05
N THR A 133 34.80 -33.65 1.37
CA THR A 133 36.13 -34.21 1.10
C THR A 133 35.92 -35.27 0.00
N ARG A 134 36.95 -35.55 -0.79
CA ARG A 134 37.52 -36.89 -1.06
C ARG A 134 38.25 -36.86 -2.40
N GLY A 135 39.55 -37.14 -2.32
CA GLY A 135 40.38 -37.41 -3.48
C GLY A 135 39.93 -38.68 -4.19
N CYS A 136 40.16 -38.71 -5.49
CA CYS A 136 40.31 -39.93 -6.27
C CYS A 136 41.50 -39.66 -7.20
N ASP A 137 42.55 -40.43 -6.96
CA ASP A 137 43.77 -40.45 -7.76
C ASP A 137 43.52 -40.90 -9.20
N ALA A 138 44.45 -40.49 -10.06
CA ALA A 138 44.45 -40.57 -11.51
C ALA A 138 44.56 -42.02 -12.08
N PRO A 139 44.39 -42.20 -13.40
CA PRO A 139 44.11 -43.49 -14.03
C PRO A 139 45.37 -44.26 -14.46
N ALA A 140 45.31 -45.59 -14.42
CA ALA A 140 46.27 -46.47 -15.09
C ALA A 140 45.57 -47.36 -16.12
N SER A 141 46.05 -47.23 -17.35
CA SER A 141 45.82 -48.03 -18.55
C SER A 141 45.93 -49.56 -18.35
N ARG A 142 45.09 -50.35 -19.04
CA ARG A 142 45.48 -51.33 -20.09
C ARG A 142 44.40 -52.38 -20.41
N SER A 143 44.08 -52.43 -21.72
CA SER A 143 43.81 -53.60 -22.57
C SER A 143 42.60 -54.54 -22.32
N PRO A 144 41.76 -54.79 -23.35
CA PRO A 144 40.82 -55.90 -23.37
C PRO A 144 41.49 -57.16 -23.96
N ARG A 145 41.20 -58.34 -23.39
CA ARG A 145 41.41 -59.64 -24.05
C ARG A 145 40.13 -60.46 -23.96
N CYS A 146 39.74 -60.97 -25.13
CA CYS A 146 38.80 -62.03 -25.49
C CYS A 146 37.33 -61.84 -25.08
#